data_AF-A0A2D9KRS4-F1
#
_entry.id   AF-A0A2D9KRS4-F1
#
_cell.length_a   1.000
_cell.length_b   1.000
_cell.length_c   1.000
_cell.angle_alpha   90.00
_cell.angle_beta   90.00
_cell.angle_gamma   90.00
#
_symmetry.space_group_name_H-M   'P 1'
#
loop_
_entity.id
_entity.type
_entity.pdbx_description
1 polymer ?
#
loop_
_entity_poly.entity_id
_entity_poly.type
_entity_poly.pdbx_seq_one_letter_code
_entity_poly.pdbx_strand_id
1 'polypeptide(L)'
;MIIANISTPLLGMVDTAMVGHLSAAHYLGAVAIGSMIFTFVFWGFGFLRMATTGLTSQAYGENSTAKMQAVLMQSIWLALIIALILLLLQMPIRDVALHLVDSSGEVEQFAAIYFDIRIWSAPATLINYAILGWLIGREASKAALLMVLVINITNILLDGLFVMGLGMDVDGVALASVIAEYTGLIVGLVLLNHYGLNKSGIHLSLSKKVLQQSRHGLTVHGNVMIRTFLLISCFALFTTQGARQGDTVLAANSVLLNFITLMAFVLDGFANATEALTGKAIGRKSPSMLRKALSLTAFWSVLMAALFSLTYLLFGEWIIRLLTGIEAVIDYAGMHLIWVIIAPLIAVWSYLLDGLFVGATRSREMRNTMLFSAFCCYLPAFYLLQPFGNHGLWAALLIFLAARGLSQSLYIGGIMRLADPN
;
A
#
# COMPACT_ATOMS: atom_id res chain seq x y z
N MET A 1 -10.15 -6.26 -8.00
CA MET A 1 -9.20 -5.68 -7.02
C MET A 1 -7.89 -6.44 -6.98
N ILE A 2 -7.89 -7.77 -6.85
CA ILE A 2 -6.65 -8.57 -6.87
C ILE A 2 -5.78 -8.26 -8.10
N ILE A 3 -6.36 -8.28 -9.31
CA ILE A 3 -5.64 -7.95 -10.56
C ILE A 3 -5.02 -6.54 -10.49
N ALA A 4 -5.74 -5.56 -9.95
CA ALA A 4 -5.21 -4.20 -9.80
C ALA A 4 -4.02 -4.14 -8.84
N ASN A 5 -4.10 -4.80 -7.68
CA ASN A 5 -2.98 -4.81 -6.72
C ASN A 5 -1.76 -5.60 -7.23
N ILE A 6 -1.96 -6.70 -7.97
CA ILE A 6 -0.85 -7.47 -8.56
C ILE A 6 -0.22 -6.72 -9.74
N SER A 7 -0.95 -5.83 -10.42
CA SER A 7 -0.40 -5.07 -11.53
C SER A 7 0.71 -4.11 -11.12
N THR A 8 0.74 -3.64 -9.86
CA THR A 8 1.79 -2.76 -9.34
C THR A 8 3.17 -3.42 -9.24
N PRO A 9 3.36 -4.59 -8.59
CA PRO A 9 4.65 -5.26 -8.60
C PRO A 9 5.06 -5.72 -10.00
N LEU A 10 4.10 -6.09 -10.86
CA LEU A 10 4.40 -6.42 -12.26
C LEU A 10 4.94 -5.23 -13.04
N LEU A 11 4.44 -4.01 -12.77
CA LEU A 11 4.97 -2.79 -13.37
C LEU A 11 6.44 -2.59 -13.00
N GLY A 12 6.78 -2.68 -11.71
CA GLY A 12 8.17 -2.53 -11.26
C GLY A 12 9.13 -3.57 -11.88
N MET A 13 8.64 -4.78 -12.18
CA MET A 13 9.42 -5.77 -12.94
C MET A 13 9.66 -5.33 -14.38
N VAL A 14 8.68 -4.70 -15.03
CA VAL A 14 8.84 -4.15 -16.39
C VAL A 14 9.81 -2.97 -16.37
N ASP A 15 9.69 -2.02 -15.44
CA ASP A 15 10.62 -0.89 -15.32
C ASP A 15 12.07 -1.37 -15.18
N THR A 16 12.28 -2.35 -14.30
CA THR A 16 13.59 -2.97 -14.09
C THR A 16 14.10 -3.65 -15.35
N ALA A 17 13.23 -4.35 -16.09
CA ALA A 17 13.60 -4.99 -17.35
C ALA A 17 13.93 -3.98 -18.45
N MET A 18 13.21 -2.87 -18.55
CA MET A 18 13.48 -1.82 -19.55
C MET A 18 14.83 -1.16 -19.31
N VAL A 19 15.15 -0.86 -18.05
CA VAL A 19 16.43 -0.27 -17.64
C VAL A 19 17.58 -1.26 -17.74
N GLY A 20 17.33 -2.55 -17.55
CA GLY A 20 18.33 -3.61 -17.72
C GLY A 20 18.89 -3.76 -19.14
N HIS A 21 18.27 -3.12 -20.14
CA HIS A 21 18.79 -3.06 -21.52
C HIS A 21 19.70 -1.86 -21.77
N LEU A 22 19.88 -0.96 -20.80
CA LEU A 22 20.85 0.14 -20.91
C LEU A 22 22.29 -0.36 -20.77
N SER A 23 23.21 0.36 -21.39
CA SER A 23 24.60 -0.07 -21.60
C SER A 23 25.47 -0.14 -20.34
N ALA A 24 25.02 0.45 -19.22
CA ALA A 24 25.79 0.55 -17.99
C ALA A 24 24.98 0.24 -16.72
N ALA A 25 25.62 -0.47 -15.79
CA ALA A 25 24.99 -0.95 -14.55
C ALA A 25 24.58 0.17 -13.57
N HIS A 26 25.19 1.37 -13.66
CA HIS A 26 24.85 2.50 -12.79
C HIS A 26 23.41 3.02 -13.02
N TYR A 27 22.86 2.88 -14.23
CA TYR A 27 21.48 3.28 -14.52
C TYR A 27 20.47 2.42 -13.77
N LEU A 28 20.73 1.12 -13.69
CA LEU A 28 19.89 0.17 -12.96
C LEU A 28 19.92 0.42 -11.45
N GLY A 29 21.12 0.72 -10.91
CA GLY A 29 21.27 1.13 -9.51
C GLY A 29 20.51 2.42 -9.19
N ALA A 30 20.61 3.43 -10.05
CA ALA A 30 19.95 4.72 -9.86
C ALA A 30 18.43 4.64 -9.92
N VAL A 31 17.86 3.92 -10.89
CA VAL A 31 16.40 3.71 -10.98
C VAL A 31 15.89 2.88 -9.79
N ALA A 32 16.62 1.86 -9.36
CA ALA A 32 16.24 1.06 -8.19
C ALA A 32 16.16 1.92 -6.92
N ILE A 33 17.15 2.79 -6.70
CA ILE A 33 17.17 3.73 -5.56
C ILE A 33 16.04 4.75 -5.68
N GLY A 34 15.89 5.39 -6.85
CA GLY A 34 14.82 6.34 -7.10
C GLY A 34 13.43 5.73 -6.86
N SER A 35 13.17 4.57 -7.45
CA SER A 35 11.92 3.83 -7.27
C SER A 35 11.69 3.40 -5.82
N MET A 36 12.74 3.02 -5.08
CA MET A 36 12.65 2.72 -3.65
C MET A 36 12.21 3.95 -2.86
N ILE A 37 12.82 5.12 -3.11
CA ILE A 37 12.46 6.38 -2.45
C ILE A 37 10.98 6.68 -2.66
N PHE A 38 10.50 6.63 -3.90
CA PHE A 38 9.09 6.93 -4.20
C PHE A 38 8.12 5.84 -3.75
N THR A 39 8.56 4.58 -3.71
CA THR A 39 7.79 3.52 -3.06
C THR A 39 7.55 3.88 -1.61
N PHE A 40 8.57 4.29 -0.85
CA PHE A 40 8.39 4.72 0.55
C PHE A 40 7.55 5.99 0.67
N VAL A 41 7.86 7.02 -0.12
CA VAL A 41 7.16 8.31 -0.07
C VAL A 41 5.68 8.12 -0.39
N PHE A 42 5.33 7.51 -1.52
CA PHE A 42 3.94 7.37 -1.93
C PHE A 42 3.20 6.26 -1.19
N TRP A 43 3.81 5.11 -0.91
CA TRP A 43 3.15 4.04 -0.16
C TRP A 43 2.77 4.50 1.26
N GLY A 44 3.58 5.36 1.88
CA GLY A 44 3.26 6.03 3.14
C GLY A 44 1.93 6.82 3.10
N PHE A 45 1.58 7.39 1.95
CA PHE A 45 0.33 8.12 1.74
C PHE A 45 -0.84 7.25 1.25
N GLY A 46 -0.68 5.92 1.19
CA GLY A 46 -1.76 4.98 0.88
C GLY A 46 -2.97 5.08 1.83
N PHE A 47 -2.81 5.74 2.99
CA PHE A 47 -3.93 6.07 3.88
C PHE A 47 -4.99 6.95 3.22
N LEU A 48 -4.64 7.77 2.22
CA LEU A 48 -5.61 8.57 1.46
C LEU A 48 -6.64 7.63 0.83
N ARG A 49 -6.17 6.65 0.04
CA ARG A 49 -7.03 5.65 -0.59
C ARG A 49 -7.91 4.92 0.43
N MET A 50 -7.30 4.38 1.50
CA MET A 50 -8.01 3.62 2.53
C MET A 50 -9.11 4.46 3.20
N ALA A 51 -8.75 5.60 3.80
CA ALA A 51 -9.72 6.44 4.49
C ALA A 51 -10.86 6.91 3.57
N THR A 52 -10.54 7.28 2.31
CA THR A 52 -11.56 7.67 1.33
C THR A 52 -12.51 6.51 0.99
N THR A 53 -12.00 5.29 0.85
CA THR A 53 -12.81 4.11 0.53
C THR A 53 -13.81 3.78 1.65
N GLY A 54 -13.36 3.74 2.90
CA GLY A 54 -14.24 3.52 4.07
C GLY A 54 -15.35 4.58 4.18
N LEU A 55 -14.99 5.86 4.10
CA LEU A 55 -15.95 6.96 4.16
C LEU A 55 -16.93 6.95 2.97
N THR A 56 -16.44 6.67 1.76
CA THR A 56 -17.27 6.62 0.55
C THR A 56 -18.22 5.43 0.56
N SER A 57 -17.78 4.26 1.02
CA SER A 57 -18.61 3.06 1.07
C SER A 57 -19.77 3.18 2.06
N GLN A 58 -19.56 3.79 3.23
CA GLN A 58 -20.67 4.11 4.14
C GLN A 58 -21.65 5.11 3.51
N ALA A 59 -21.14 6.20 2.92
CA ALA A 59 -22.00 7.16 2.23
C ALA A 59 -22.77 6.54 1.05
N TYR A 60 -22.15 5.59 0.34
CA TYR A 60 -22.78 4.81 -0.72
C TYR A 60 -23.87 3.88 -0.16
N GLY A 61 -23.62 3.22 0.98
CA GLY A 61 -24.61 2.42 1.70
C GLY A 61 -25.83 3.24 2.13
N GLU A 62 -25.62 4.47 2.61
CA GLU A 62 -26.67 5.42 2.96
C GLU A 62 -27.40 6.02 1.73
N ASN A 63 -26.97 5.69 0.51
CA ASN A 63 -27.42 6.30 -0.75
C ASN A 63 -27.27 7.84 -0.77
N SER A 64 -26.26 8.37 -0.08
CA SER A 64 -26.02 9.82 0.02
C SER A 64 -24.96 10.28 -0.97
N THR A 65 -25.39 10.70 -2.17
CA THR A 65 -24.48 11.26 -3.18
C THR A 65 -23.71 12.45 -2.62
N ALA A 66 -24.37 13.38 -1.93
CA ALA A 66 -23.74 14.56 -1.34
C ALA A 66 -22.58 14.22 -0.38
N LYS A 67 -22.75 13.21 0.49
CA LYS A 67 -21.68 12.74 1.37
C LYS A 67 -20.53 12.13 0.57
N MET A 68 -20.82 11.32 -0.45
CA MET A 68 -19.77 10.78 -1.34
C MET A 68 -18.97 11.88 -2.04
N GLN A 69 -19.61 12.98 -2.47
CA GLN A 69 -18.89 14.12 -3.09
C GLN A 69 -18.01 14.84 -2.05
N ALA A 70 -18.55 15.08 -0.85
CA ALA A 70 -17.83 15.76 0.23
C ALA A 70 -16.56 14.98 0.64
N VAL A 71 -16.67 13.66 0.76
CA VAL A 71 -15.53 12.77 1.07
C VAL A 71 -14.44 12.87 0.00
N LEU A 72 -14.82 12.82 -1.28
CA LEU A 72 -13.86 12.95 -2.38
C LEU A 72 -13.17 14.32 -2.37
N MET A 73 -13.93 15.40 -2.24
CA MET A 73 -13.38 16.75 -2.21
C MET A 73 -12.42 16.94 -1.05
N GLN A 74 -12.79 16.46 0.14
CA GLN A 74 -11.91 16.46 1.30
C GLN A 74 -10.60 15.71 1.04
N SER A 75 -10.70 14.53 0.42
CA SER A 75 -9.55 13.68 0.13
C SER A 75 -8.63 14.33 -0.90
N ILE A 76 -9.19 14.98 -1.94
CA ILE A 76 -8.44 15.74 -2.94
C ILE A 76 -7.76 16.97 -2.32
N TRP A 77 -8.44 17.71 -1.45
CA TRP A 77 -7.83 18.84 -0.74
C TRP A 77 -6.65 18.40 0.13
N LEU A 78 -6.83 17.30 0.87
CA LEU A 78 -5.75 16.74 1.67
C LEU A 78 -4.58 16.26 0.78
N ALA A 79 -4.88 15.60 -0.34
CA ALA A 79 -3.88 15.19 -1.32
C ALA A 79 -3.09 16.38 -1.88
N LEU A 80 -3.76 17.48 -2.25
CA LEU A 80 -3.12 18.70 -2.74
C LEU A 80 -2.24 19.38 -1.69
N ILE A 81 -2.70 19.45 -0.44
CA ILE A 81 -1.90 20.00 0.67
C ILE A 81 -0.64 19.15 0.89
N ILE A 82 -0.78 17.82 0.91
CA ILE A 82 0.36 16.90 1.07
C ILE A 82 1.31 17.03 -0.13
N ALA A 83 0.80 17.05 -1.36
CA ALA A 83 1.60 17.22 -2.57
C ALA A 83 2.38 18.54 -2.53
N LEU A 84 1.74 19.64 -2.13
CA LEU A 84 2.39 20.93 -1.98
C LEU A 84 3.51 20.87 -0.93
N ILE A 85 3.27 20.24 0.22
CA ILE A 85 4.28 20.04 1.26
C ILE A 85 5.47 19.22 0.72
N LEU A 86 5.20 18.13 -0.01
CA LEU A 86 6.26 17.30 -0.61
C LEU A 86 7.10 18.08 -1.62
N LEU A 87 6.46 18.91 -2.46
CA LEU A 87 7.17 19.75 -3.43
C LEU A 87 7.99 20.85 -2.75
N LEU A 88 7.45 21.48 -1.70
CA LEU A 88 8.18 22.50 -0.91
C LEU A 88 9.37 21.89 -0.15
N LEU A 89 9.24 20.65 0.30
CA LEU A 89 10.28 19.90 1.02
C LEU A 89 11.10 19.00 0.10
N GLN A 90 11.02 19.14 -1.23
CA GLN A 90 11.69 18.22 -2.15
C GLN A 90 13.21 18.14 -1.95
N MET A 91 13.87 19.29 -1.70
CA MET A 91 15.32 19.35 -1.47
C MET A 91 15.74 18.59 -0.19
N PRO A 92 15.20 18.89 1.00
CA PRO A 92 15.57 18.14 2.20
C PRO A 92 15.16 16.67 2.13
N ILE A 93 14.05 16.33 1.44
CA ILE A 93 13.67 14.92 1.22
C ILE A 93 14.73 14.23 0.36
N ARG A 94 15.15 14.84 -0.75
CA ARG A 94 16.18 14.30 -1.63
C ARG A 94 17.48 14.07 -0.87
N ASP A 95 17.96 15.09 -0.15
CA ASP A 95 19.23 15.03 0.53
C ASP A 95 19.22 13.94 1.60
N VAL A 96 18.16 13.86 2.42
CA VAL A 96 18.01 12.78 3.41
C VAL A 96 17.94 11.41 2.73
N ALA A 97 17.18 11.29 1.65
CA ALA A 97 17.00 10.02 0.94
C ALA A 97 18.33 9.52 0.34
N LEU A 98 19.10 10.40 -0.30
CA LEU A 98 20.39 10.05 -0.91
C LEU A 98 21.47 9.79 0.15
N HIS A 99 21.52 10.56 1.24
CA HIS A 99 22.48 10.30 2.34
C HIS A 99 22.23 8.97 3.06
N LEU A 100 20.98 8.48 3.07
CA LEU A 100 20.64 7.20 3.68
C LEU A 100 21.03 6.01 2.79
N VAL A 101 21.34 6.25 1.51
CA VAL A 101 21.67 5.20 0.54
C VAL A 101 23.16 5.32 0.19
N ASP A 102 23.97 4.46 0.81
CA ASP A 102 25.40 4.36 0.51
C ASP A 102 25.57 3.86 -0.94
N SER A 103 25.95 4.78 -1.84
CA SER A 103 26.05 4.51 -3.27
C SER A 103 27.20 5.30 -3.90
N SER A 104 27.74 4.80 -5.02
CA SER A 104 28.79 5.50 -5.76
C SER A 104 28.30 6.85 -6.28
N GLY A 105 29.20 7.84 -6.41
CA GLY A 105 28.83 9.19 -6.87
C GLY A 105 28.07 9.25 -8.20
N GLU A 106 28.34 8.33 -9.15
CA GLU A 106 27.58 8.24 -10.41
C GLU A 106 26.11 7.82 -10.16
N VAL A 107 25.89 6.81 -9.31
CA VAL A 107 24.56 6.31 -8.96
C VAL A 107 23.76 7.37 -8.19
N GLU A 108 24.41 8.08 -7.26
CA GLU A 108 23.80 9.19 -6.53
C GLU A 108 23.36 10.31 -7.50
N GLN A 109 24.20 10.68 -8.47
CA GLN A 109 23.88 11.69 -9.48
C GLN A 109 22.64 11.31 -10.30
N PHE A 110 22.58 10.07 -10.82
CA PHE A 110 21.42 9.62 -11.59
C PHE A 110 20.17 9.43 -10.72
N ALA A 111 20.31 9.00 -9.47
CA ALA A 111 19.19 8.91 -8.53
C ALA A 111 18.62 10.30 -8.19
N ALA A 112 19.48 11.33 -8.10
CA ALA A 112 19.05 12.71 -7.95
C ALA A 112 18.26 13.21 -9.17
N ILE A 113 18.72 12.91 -10.39
CA ILE A 113 18.00 13.23 -11.63
C ILE A 113 16.62 12.55 -11.64
N TYR A 114 16.57 11.25 -11.32
CA TYR A 114 15.30 10.52 -11.19
C TYR A 114 14.37 11.22 -10.21
N PHE A 115 14.90 11.58 -9.04
CA PHE A 115 14.13 12.20 -7.97
C PHE A 115 13.54 13.55 -8.38
N ASP A 116 14.38 14.42 -8.93
CA ASP A 116 14.01 15.79 -9.31
C ASP A 116 12.89 15.80 -10.37
N ILE A 117 12.81 14.76 -11.21
CA ILE A 117 11.72 14.57 -12.17
C ILE A 117 10.51 13.91 -11.51
N ARG A 118 10.72 12.78 -10.82
CA ARG A 118 9.62 11.95 -10.29
C ARG A 118 8.81 12.64 -9.21
N ILE A 119 9.39 13.56 -8.43
CA ILE A 119 8.66 14.30 -7.38
C ILE A 119 7.46 15.09 -7.93
N TRP A 120 7.52 15.54 -9.19
CA TRP A 120 6.41 16.22 -9.86
C TRP A 120 5.19 15.35 -10.14
N SER A 121 5.31 14.03 -9.99
CA SER A 121 4.15 13.14 -10.01
C SER A 121 3.33 13.16 -8.72
N ALA A 122 3.84 13.75 -7.63
CA ALA A 122 3.18 13.71 -6.32
C ALA A 122 1.73 14.25 -6.35
N PRO A 123 1.41 15.39 -7.01
CA PRO A 123 0.02 15.86 -7.11
C PRO A 123 -0.89 14.84 -7.80
N ALA A 124 -0.47 14.30 -8.94
CA ALA A 124 -1.27 13.34 -9.70
C ALA A 124 -1.46 12.03 -8.91
N THR A 125 -0.38 11.48 -8.35
CA THR A 125 -0.40 10.22 -7.59
C THR A 125 -1.32 10.30 -6.38
N LEU A 126 -1.24 11.38 -5.59
CA LEU A 126 -2.05 11.52 -4.38
C LEU A 126 -3.53 11.77 -4.69
N ILE A 127 -3.83 12.51 -5.77
CA ILE A 127 -5.21 12.65 -6.25
C ILE A 127 -5.70 11.30 -6.79
N ASN A 128 -4.86 10.55 -7.50
CA ASN A 128 -5.19 9.20 -7.98
C ASN A 128 -5.56 8.27 -6.82
N TYR A 129 -4.88 8.34 -5.68
CA TYR A 129 -5.26 7.60 -4.47
C TYR A 129 -6.65 7.98 -3.96
N ALA A 130 -6.98 9.28 -3.91
CA ALA A 130 -8.30 9.74 -3.51
C ALA A 130 -9.40 9.25 -4.48
N ILE A 131 -9.19 9.37 -5.78
CA ILE A 131 -10.13 8.91 -6.81
C ILE A 131 -10.30 7.39 -6.75
N LEU A 132 -9.19 6.65 -6.67
CA LEU A 132 -9.19 5.21 -6.59
C LEU A 132 -9.95 4.74 -5.35
N GLY A 133 -9.70 5.36 -4.20
CA GLY A 133 -10.41 5.06 -2.96
C GLY A 133 -11.91 5.31 -3.08
N TRP A 134 -12.30 6.42 -3.70
CA TRP A 134 -13.70 6.73 -3.96
C TRP A 134 -14.38 5.72 -4.90
N LEU A 135 -13.70 5.33 -5.98
CA LEU A 135 -14.20 4.31 -6.92
C LEU A 135 -14.39 2.95 -6.24
N ILE A 136 -13.42 2.53 -5.42
CA ILE A 136 -13.53 1.28 -4.64
C ILE A 136 -14.70 1.37 -3.65
N GLY A 137 -14.82 2.48 -2.93
CA GLY A 137 -15.88 2.67 -1.93
C GLY A 137 -17.28 2.66 -2.55
N ARG A 138 -17.41 3.15 -3.78
CA ARG A 138 -18.66 3.08 -4.58
C ARG A 138 -18.92 1.70 -5.22
N GLU A 139 -18.07 0.72 -4.96
CA GLU A 139 -18.08 -0.61 -5.62
C GLU A 139 -17.84 -0.56 -7.14
N ALA A 140 -17.28 0.55 -7.67
CA ALA A 140 -16.91 0.70 -9.07
C ALA A 140 -15.56 0.02 -9.38
N SER A 141 -15.41 -1.25 -8.99
CA SER A 141 -14.16 -2.01 -9.07
C SER A 141 -13.59 -2.14 -10.49
N LYS A 142 -14.45 -2.16 -11.52
CA LYS A 142 -14.03 -2.16 -12.93
C LYS A 142 -13.39 -0.82 -13.34
N ALA A 143 -13.94 0.29 -12.87
CA ALA A 143 -13.40 1.62 -13.13
C ALA A 143 -12.08 1.83 -12.38
N ALA A 144 -12.00 1.37 -11.13
CA ALA A 144 -10.75 1.33 -10.36
C ALA A 144 -9.66 0.51 -11.08
N LEU A 145 -10.01 -0.67 -11.60
CA LEU A 145 -9.09 -1.50 -12.38
C LEU A 145 -8.64 -0.80 -13.67
N LEU A 146 -9.58 -0.20 -14.42
CA LEU A 146 -9.25 0.53 -15.65
C LEU A 146 -8.25 1.65 -15.38
N MET A 147 -8.45 2.42 -14.31
CA MET A 147 -7.55 3.51 -13.93
C MET A 147 -6.13 3.02 -13.66
N VAL A 148 -5.98 1.94 -12.87
CA VAL A 148 -4.66 1.35 -12.56
C VAL A 148 -4.02 0.77 -13.82
N LEU A 149 -4.78 0.06 -14.66
CA LEU A 149 -4.25 -0.50 -15.90
C LEU A 149 -3.80 0.59 -16.89
N VAL A 150 -4.54 1.70 -17.01
CA VAL A 150 -4.13 2.81 -17.86
C VAL A 150 -2.82 3.43 -17.36
N ILE A 151 -2.67 3.64 -16.05
CA ILE A 151 -1.42 4.17 -15.48
C ILE A 151 -0.26 3.23 -15.85
N ASN A 152 -0.40 1.95 -15.55
CA ASN A 152 0.67 0.97 -15.75
C ASN A 152 1.01 0.78 -17.24
N ILE A 153 0.00 0.64 -18.10
CA ILE A 153 0.22 0.45 -19.54
C ILE A 153 0.84 1.70 -20.17
N THR A 154 0.35 2.90 -19.81
CA THR A 154 0.96 4.15 -20.29
C THR A 154 2.41 4.26 -19.85
N ASN A 155 2.72 3.91 -18.60
CA ASN A 155 4.09 3.91 -18.11
C ASN A 155 4.99 2.97 -18.94
N ILE A 156 4.60 1.70 -19.09
CA ILE A 156 5.35 0.71 -19.88
C ILE A 156 5.59 1.17 -21.32
N LEU A 157 4.57 1.71 -21.98
CA LEU A 157 4.68 2.17 -23.36
C LEU A 157 5.62 3.39 -23.47
N LEU A 158 5.56 4.30 -22.49
CA LEU A 158 6.43 5.47 -22.45
C LEU A 158 7.86 5.12 -22.06
N ASP A 159 8.08 4.13 -21.19
CA ASP A 159 9.43 3.63 -20.88
C ASP A 159 10.07 3.06 -22.14
N GLY A 160 9.33 2.28 -22.93
CA GLY A 160 9.81 1.79 -24.23
C GLY A 160 10.11 2.91 -25.22
N LEU A 161 9.22 3.91 -25.30
CA LEU A 161 9.42 5.04 -26.21
C LEU A 161 10.63 5.90 -25.81
N PHE A 162 10.75 6.27 -24.54
CA PHE A 162 11.79 7.18 -24.07
C PHE A 162 13.15 6.51 -23.97
N VAL A 163 13.21 5.30 -23.40
CA VAL A 163 14.48 4.60 -23.20
C VAL A 163 14.97 3.98 -24.51
N MET A 164 14.16 3.15 -25.18
CA MET A 164 14.60 2.46 -26.40
C MET A 164 14.44 3.31 -27.66
N GLY A 165 13.40 4.15 -27.73
CA GLY A 165 13.09 4.96 -28.92
C GLY A 165 13.85 6.28 -29.01
N LEU A 166 14.00 6.99 -27.89
CA LEU A 166 14.66 8.29 -27.82
C LEU A 166 16.07 8.24 -27.23
N GLY A 167 16.50 7.09 -26.70
CA GLY A 167 17.82 6.93 -26.09
C GLY A 167 17.99 7.73 -24.79
N MET A 168 16.90 8.00 -24.08
CA MET A 168 16.94 8.60 -22.74
C MET A 168 17.36 7.56 -21.71
N ASP A 169 17.93 8.03 -20.60
CA ASP A 169 18.37 7.17 -19.51
C ASP A 169 17.32 7.18 -18.38
N VAL A 170 17.78 7.42 -17.15
CA VAL A 170 16.99 7.47 -15.92
C VAL A 170 15.95 8.59 -15.92
N ASP A 171 16.24 9.68 -16.63
CA ASP A 171 15.32 10.78 -16.86
C ASP A 171 14.10 10.37 -17.68
N GLY A 172 14.30 9.50 -18.69
CA GLY A 172 13.23 8.91 -19.49
C GLY A 172 12.25 8.10 -18.62
N VAL A 173 12.77 7.22 -17.78
CA VAL A 173 11.96 6.37 -16.89
C VAL A 173 11.17 7.20 -15.88
N ALA A 174 11.82 8.21 -15.28
CA ALA A 174 11.16 9.11 -14.36
C ALA A 174 10.03 9.90 -15.05
N LEU A 175 10.28 10.42 -16.25
CA LEU A 175 9.30 11.19 -17.02
C LEU A 175 8.12 10.33 -17.47
N ALA A 176 8.35 9.10 -17.93
CA ALA A 176 7.31 8.13 -18.28
C ALA A 176 6.36 7.91 -17.09
N SER A 177 6.93 7.72 -15.90
CA SER A 177 6.16 7.56 -14.66
C SER A 177 5.32 8.79 -14.32
N VAL A 178 5.86 10.01 -14.48
CA VAL A 178 5.12 11.26 -14.26
C VAL A 178 3.94 11.37 -15.22
N ILE A 179 4.17 11.16 -16.52
CA ILE A 179 3.13 11.28 -17.54
C ILE A 179 2.04 10.21 -17.34
N ALA A 180 2.42 8.99 -16.95
CA ALA A 180 1.49 7.92 -16.63
C ALA A 180 0.53 8.29 -15.48
N GLU A 181 1.04 8.88 -14.40
CA GLU A 181 0.21 9.33 -13.27
C GLU A 181 -0.77 10.44 -13.68
N TYR A 182 -0.32 11.41 -14.46
CA TYR A 182 -1.21 12.46 -14.99
C TYR A 182 -2.24 11.92 -15.98
N THR A 183 -1.88 10.90 -16.79
CA THR A 183 -2.82 10.20 -17.66
C THR A 183 -3.88 9.46 -16.84
N GLY A 184 -3.46 8.78 -15.77
CA GLY A 184 -4.35 8.18 -14.79
C GLY A 184 -5.31 9.18 -14.16
N LEU A 185 -4.81 10.37 -13.80
CA LEU A 185 -5.61 11.45 -13.24
C LEU A 185 -6.70 11.91 -14.22
N ILE A 186 -6.34 12.12 -15.49
CA ILE A 186 -7.30 12.51 -16.53
C ILE A 186 -8.40 11.45 -16.68
N VAL A 187 -8.02 10.17 -16.77
CA VAL A 187 -8.99 9.06 -16.84
C VAL A 187 -9.85 8.99 -15.58
N GLY A 188 -9.25 9.17 -14.41
CA GLY A 188 -9.94 9.25 -13.13
C GLY A 188 -11.02 10.33 -13.13
N LEU A 189 -10.69 11.55 -13.57
CA LEU A 189 -11.65 12.66 -13.69
C LEU A 189 -12.79 12.36 -14.67
N VAL A 190 -12.50 11.70 -15.79
CA VAL A 190 -13.52 11.25 -16.75
C VAL A 190 -14.46 10.22 -16.11
N LEU A 191 -13.91 9.26 -15.37
CA LEU A 191 -14.70 8.25 -14.67
C LEU A 191 -15.58 8.88 -13.57
N LEU A 192 -15.07 9.84 -12.80
CA LEU A 192 -15.86 10.57 -11.82
C LEU A 192 -17.09 11.25 -12.47
N ASN A 193 -16.88 11.89 -13.62
CA ASN A 193 -17.96 12.51 -14.40
C ASN A 193 -18.98 11.47 -14.88
N HIS A 194 -18.54 10.32 -15.39
CA HIS A 194 -19.42 9.21 -15.76
C HIS A 194 -20.31 8.73 -14.59
N TYR A 195 -19.76 8.76 -13.38
CA TYR A 195 -20.47 8.41 -12.16
C TYR A 195 -21.29 9.57 -11.53
N GLY A 196 -21.55 10.65 -12.28
CA GLY A 196 -22.47 11.72 -11.90
C GLY A 196 -21.86 12.83 -11.04
N LEU A 197 -20.52 12.91 -10.96
CA LEU A 197 -19.83 14.08 -10.44
C LEU A 197 -19.56 15.06 -11.60
N ASN A 198 -20.60 15.75 -12.07
CA ASN A 198 -20.46 16.75 -13.12
C ASN A 198 -19.68 17.98 -12.61
N LYS A 199 -19.12 18.80 -13.52
CA LYS A 199 -18.41 20.06 -13.20
C LYS A 199 -19.19 20.99 -12.26
N SER A 200 -20.53 20.98 -12.32
CA SER A 200 -21.43 21.74 -11.45
C SER A 200 -21.67 21.14 -10.06
N GLY A 201 -21.36 19.85 -9.85
CA GLY A 201 -21.44 19.18 -8.54
C GLY A 201 -20.21 19.42 -7.66
N ILE A 202 -19.11 19.93 -8.25
CA ILE A 202 -17.91 20.37 -7.54
C ILE A 202 -18.15 21.80 -7.03
N HIS A 203 -19.24 22.01 -6.28
CA HIS A 203 -19.40 23.26 -5.55
C HIS A 203 -18.55 23.21 -4.29
N LEU A 204 -17.49 24.02 -4.29
CA LEU A 204 -16.60 24.35 -3.18
C LEU A 204 -17.30 25.13 -2.05
N SER A 205 -18.54 24.75 -1.73
CA SER A 205 -19.30 25.35 -0.65
C SER A 205 -18.80 24.79 0.68
N LEU A 206 -17.90 25.53 1.33
CA LEU A 206 -17.48 25.37 2.72
C LEU A 206 -18.63 25.70 3.68
N SER A 207 -19.78 25.05 3.53
CA SER A 207 -20.88 25.20 4.47
C SER A 207 -20.47 24.65 5.85
N LYS A 208 -21.01 25.21 6.93
CA LYS A 208 -20.73 24.73 8.31
C LYS A 208 -20.98 23.22 8.49
N LYS A 209 -21.95 22.64 7.76
CA LYS A 209 -22.22 21.19 7.75
C LYS A 209 -21.09 20.40 7.07
N VAL A 210 -20.55 20.90 5.96
CA VAL A 210 -19.37 20.31 5.30
C VAL A 210 -18.14 20.41 6.20
N LEU A 211 -17.98 21.49 6.97
CA LEU A 211 -16.87 21.67 7.91
C LEU A 211 -16.96 20.76 9.16
N GLN A 212 -18.16 20.42 9.62
CA GLN A 212 -18.32 19.43 10.69
C GLN A 212 -18.11 18.00 10.19
N GLN A 213 -18.61 17.66 8.99
CA GLN A 213 -18.35 16.37 8.35
C GLN A 213 -16.86 16.20 8.01
N SER A 214 -16.17 17.30 7.65
CA SER A 214 -14.73 17.25 7.38
C SER A 214 -13.91 16.93 8.64
N ARG A 215 -14.31 17.34 9.84
CA ARG A 215 -13.57 16.98 11.08
C ARG A 215 -13.50 15.47 11.32
N HIS A 216 -14.62 14.77 11.14
CA HIS A 216 -14.63 13.31 11.27
C HIS A 216 -13.75 12.66 10.18
N GLY A 217 -13.90 13.08 8.92
CA GLY A 217 -13.07 12.58 7.82
C GLY A 217 -11.58 12.82 8.03
N LEU A 218 -11.17 14.01 8.49
CA LEU A 218 -9.77 14.33 8.78
C LEU A 218 -9.22 13.47 9.91
N THR A 219 -10.04 13.21 10.93
CA THR A 219 -9.66 12.31 12.04
C THR A 219 -9.42 10.89 11.52
N VAL A 220 -10.26 10.42 10.60
CA VAL A 220 -10.09 9.11 9.94
C VAL A 220 -8.77 9.08 9.17
N HIS A 221 -8.50 10.07 8.32
CA HIS A 221 -7.22 10.17 7.59
C HIS A 221 -6.01 10.17 8.53
N GLY A 222 -6.01 11.02 9.57
CA GLY A 222 -4.90 11.12 10.51
C GLY A 222 -4.64 9.83 11.29
N ASN A 223 -5.70 9.14 11.72
CA ASN A 223 -5.56 7.86 12.42
C ASN A 223 -5.01 6.75 11.52
N VAL A 224 -5.49 6.65 10.27
CA VAL A 224 -4.98 5.66 9.31
C VAL A 224 -3.54 5.98 8.93
N MET A 225 -3.18 7.26 8.79
CA MET A 225 -1.81 7.70 8.56
C MET A 225 -0.86 7.22 9.67
N ILE A 226 -1.20 7.45 10.94
CA ILE A 226 -0.41 6.97 12.09
C ILE A 226 -0.25 5.44 12.02
N ARG A 227 -1.33 4.71 11.74
CA ARG A 227 -1.28 3.24 11.58
C ARG A 227 -0.32 2.83 10.47
N THR A 228 -0.35 3.50 9.33
CA THR A 228 0.50 3.18 8.17
C THR A 228 1.97 3.47 8.46
N PHE A 229 2.29 4.61 9.08
CA PHE A 229 3.67 4.90 9.46
C PHE A 229 4.22 3.90 10.47
N LEU A 230 3.44 3.51 11.50
CA LEU A 230 3.87 2.48 12.45
C LEU A 230 4.15 1.13 11.78
N LEU A 231 3.29 0.74 10.81
CA LEU A 231 3.50 -0.47 10.04
C LEU A 231 4.83 -0.42 9.27
N ILE A 232 5.05 0.66 8.51
CA ILE A 232 6.29 0.88 7.77
C ILE A 232 7.50 0.86 8.70
N SER A 233 7.42 1.53 9.84
CA SER A 233 8.51 1.57 10.82
C SER A 233 8.85 0.18 11.38
N CYS A 234 7.88 -0.69 11.60
CA CYS A 234 8.14 -2.06 12.07
C CYS A 234 8.94 -2.86 11.03
N PHE A 235 8.56 -2.78 9.75
CA PHE A 235 9.30 -3.41 8.65
C PHE A 235 10.68 -2.77 8.45
N ALA A 236 10.81 -1.45 8.58
CA ALA A 236 12.10 -0.78 8.52
C ALA A 236 13.04 -1.26 9.63
N LEU A 237 12.54 -1.38 10.87
CA LEU A 237 13.31 -1.95 11.98
C LEU A 237 13.73 -3.40 11.73
N PHE A 238 12.85 -4.21 11.12
CA PHE A 238 13.17 -5.57 10.72
C PHE A 238 14.35 -5.58 9.74
N THR A 239 14.29 -4.78 8.68
CA THR A 239 15.36 -4.68 7.68
C THR A 239 16.67 -4.18 8.29
N THR A 240 16.63 -3.11 9.09
CA THR A 240 17.82 -2.57 9.77
C THR A 240 18.47 -3.58 10.71
N GLN A 241 17.67 -4.37 11.43
CA GLN A 241 18.19 -5.42 12.30
C GLN A 241 18.75 -6.61 11.51
N GLY A 242 18.19 -6.91 10.33
CA GLY A 242 18.76 -7.86 9.39
C GLY A 242 20.14 -7.41 8.90
N ALA A 243 20.29 -6.13 8.55
CA ALA A 243 21.58 -5.54 8.14
C ALA A 243 22.65 -5.65 9.23
N ARG A 244 22.29 -5.39 10.49
CA ARG A 244 23.20 -5.53 11.64
C ARG A 244 23.68 -6.96 11.89
N GLN A 245 22.97 -7.96 11.37
CA GLN A 245 23.36 -9.37 11.49
C GLN A 245 24.25 -9.85 10.34
N GLY A 246 24.54 -8.98 9.35
CA GLY A 246 25.43 -9.24 8.23
C GLY A 246 24.73 -9.30 6.87
N ASP A 247 25.51 -9.11 5.81
CA ASP A 247 25.00 -8.93 4.45
C ASP A 247 24.25 -10.16 3.91
N THR A 248 24.74 -11.37 4.22
CA THR A 248 24.05 -12.62 3.85
C THR A 248 22.67 -12.72 4.50
N VAL A 249 22.55 -12.30 5.78
CA VAL A 249 21.28 -12.31 6.52
C VAL A 249 20.31 -11.29 5.93
N LEU A 250 20.79 -10.08 5.65
CA LEU A 250 19.99 -9.03 5.01
C LEU A 250 19.49 -9.46 3.62
N ALA A 251 20.36 -10.05 2.80
CA ALA A 251 20.00 -10.53 1.47
C ALA A 251 18.96 -11.65 1.54
N ALA A 252 19.16 -12.64 2.43
CA ALA A 252 18.21 -13.73 2.62
C ALA A 252 16.86 -13.22 3.13
N ASN A 253 16.86 -12.28 4.08
CA ASN A 253 15.64 -11.66 4.57
C ASN A 253 14.92 -10.85 3.49
N SER A 254 15.65 -10.15 2.61
CA SER A 254 15.06 -9.45 1.46
C SER A 254 14.36 -10.42 0.50
N VAL A 255 14.99 -11.56 0.20
CA VAL A 255 14.37 -12.64 -0.61
C VAL A 255 13.09 -13.13 0.06
N LEU A 256 13.12 -13.44 1.34
CA LEU A 256 11.96 -13.93 2.09
C LEU A 256 10.86 -12.85 2.24
N LEU A 257 11.22 -11.58 2.39
CA LEU A 257 10.27 -10.47 2.43
C LEU A 257 9.55 -10.30 1.08
N ASN A 258 10.15 -10.65 -0.06
CA ASN A 258 9.44 -10.66 -1.34
C ASN A 258 8.27 -11.65 -1.35
N PHE A 259 8.38 -12.80 -0.64
CA PHE A 259 7.25 -13.73 -0.46
C PHE A 259 6.11 -13.08 0.33
N ILE A 260 6.46 -12.34 1.38
CA ILE A 260 5.50 -11.60 2.21
C ILE A 260 4.83 -10.49 1.39
N THR A 261 5.59 -9.74 0.59
CA THR A 261 5.07 -8.68 -0.26
C THR A 261 4.11 -9.22 -1.33
N LEU A 262 4.46 -10.34 -1.97
CA LEU A 262 3.60 -10.97 -2.97
C LEU A 262 2.25 -11.40 -2.37
N MET A 263 2.26 -12.12 -1.24
CA MET A 263 1.01 -12.51 -0.58
C MET A 263 0.22 -11.28 -0.09
N ALA A 264 0.91 -10.25 0.39
CA ALA A 264 0.30 -9.02 0.90
C ALA A 264 -0.53 -8.32 -0.18
N PHE A 265 -0.02 -8.19 -1.40
CA PHE A 265 -0.78 -7.59 -2.51
C PHE A 265 -2.08 -8.35 -2.83
N VAL A 266 -2.06 -9.68 -2.75
CA VAL A 266 -3.25 -10.51 -2.98
C VAL A 266 -4.24 -10.39 -1.83
N LEU A 267 -3.77 -10.49 -0.58
CA LEU A 267 -4.61 -10.36 0.62
C LEU A 267 -5.20 -8.94 0.75
N ASP A 268 -4.45 -7.90 0.37
CA ASP A 268 -4.96 -6.53 0.25
C ASP A 268 -6.09 -6.43 -0.78
N GLY A 269 -6.07 -7.27 -1.82
CA GLY A 269 -7.17 -7.36 -2.78
C GLY A 269 -8.49 -7.76 -2.12
N PHE A 270 -8.44 -8.69 -1.16
CA PHE A 270 -9.59 -9.08 -0.35
C PHE A 270 -9.90 -8.09 0.78
N ALA A 271 -8.88 -7.44 1.35
CA ALA A 271 -9.07 -6.35 2.32
C ALA A 271 -9.85 -5.19 1.70
N ASN A 272 -9.50 -4.77 0.48
CA ASN A 272 -10.21 -3.73 -0.26
C ASN A 272 -11.67 -4.12 -0.58
N ALA A 273 -11.92 -5.40 -0.86
CA ALA A 273 -13.28 -5.90 -1.05
C ALA A 273 -14.08 -5.90 0.26
N THR A 274 -13.44 -6.32 1.37
CA THR A 274 -14.03 -6.28 2.72
C THR A 274 -14.38 -4.85 3.10
N GLU A 275 -13.49 -3.90 2.88
CA GLU A 275 -13.65 -2.47 3.13
C GLU A 275 -14.92 -1.90 2.46
N ALA A 276 -15.06 -2.10 1.14
CA ALA A 276 -16.21 -1.61 0.39
C ALA A 276 -17.53 -2.27 0.84
N LEU A 277 -17.55 -3.61 0.96
CA LEU A 277 -18.76 -4.36 1.28
C LEU A 277 -19.23 -4.12 2.72
N THR A 278 -18.31 -4.10 3.68
CA THR A 278 -18.62 -3.87 5.10
C THR A 278 -19.04 -2.43 5.34
N GLY A 279 -18.36 -1.45 4.73
CA GLY A 279 -18.77 -0.05 4.81
C GLY A 279 -20.15 0.21 4.23
N LYS A 280 -20.47 -0.38 3.06
CA LYS A 280 -21.82 -0.32 2.48
C LYS A 280 -22.87 -0.96 3.40
N ALA A 281 -22.56 -2.10 4.00
CA ALA A 281 -23.48 -2.79 4.92
C ALA A 281 -23.77 -1.96 6.18
N ILE A 282 -22.75 -1.30 6.74
CA ILE A 282 -22.88 -0.39 7.88
C ILE A 282 -23.67 0.85 7.50
N GLY A 283 -23.38 1.48 6.36
CA GLY A 283 -24.15 2.62 5.85
C GLY A 283 -25.62 2.28 5.58
N ARG A 284 -25.92 1.03 5.18
CA ARG A 284 -27.28 0.51 5.03
C ARG A 284 -27.95 0.08 6.34
N LYS A 285 -27.23 0.10 7.47
CA LYS A 285 -27.70 -0.45 8.75
C LYS A 285 -28.23 -1.88 8.60
N SER A 286 -27.44 -2.74 7.94
CA SER A 286 -27.82 -4.12 7.65
C SER A 286 -26.85 -5.13 8.27
N PRO A 287 -27.16 -5.72 9.44
CA PRO A 287 -26.31 -6.71 10.08
C PRO A 287 -26.16 -7.99 9.25
N SER A 288 -27.21 -8.38 8.52
CA SER A 288 -27.20 -9.55 7.65
C SER A 288 -26.23 -9.38 6.48
N MET A 289 -26.23 -8.21 5.84
CA MET A 289 -25.28 -7.87 4.79
C MET A 289 -23.85 -7.83 5.33
N LEU A 290 -23.64 -7.28 6.52
CA LEU A 290 -22.32 -7.22 7.16
C LEU A 290 -21.78 -8.62 7.46
N ARG A 291 -22.59 -9.51 8.05
CA ARG A 291 -22.22 -10.91 8.31
C ARG A 291 -21.89 -11.66 7.02
N LYS A 292 -22.71 -11.49 5.98
CA LYS A 292 -22.49 -12.14 4.69
C LYS A 292 -21.19 -11.65 4.04
N ALA A 293 -20.96 -10.34 4.02
CA ALA A 293 -19.72 -9.76 3.51
C ALA A 293 -18.50 -10.33 4.22
N LEU A 294 -18.49 -10.31 5.55
CA LEU A 294 -17.40 -10.86 6.36
C LEU A 294 -17.18 -12.35 6.16
N SER A 295 -18.25 -13.15 6.11
CA SER A 295 -18.12 -14.60 5.90
C SER A 295 -17.49 -14.93 4.54
N LEU A 296 -17.92 -14.24 3.48
CA LEU A 296 -17.44 -14.46 2.13
C LEU A 296 -15.99 -14.01 1.99
N THR A 297 -15.65 -12.82 2.47
CA THR A 297 -14.28 -12.32 2.35
C THR A 297 -13.33 -13.09 3.27
N ALA A 298 -13.76 -13.52 4.46
CA ALA A 298 -12.96 -14.36 5.34
C ALA A 298 -12.64 -15.71 4.69
N PHE A 299 -13.64 -16.39 4.12
CA PHE A 299 -13.45 -17.67 3.44
C PHE A 299 -12.39 -17.57 2.35
N TRP A 300 -12.54 -16.61 1.43
CA TRP A 300 -11.59 -16.45 0.34
C TRP A 300 -10.20 -15.99 0.80
N SER A 301 -10.12 -15.12 1.81
CA SER A 301 -8.84 -14.66 2.37
C SER A 301 -8.07 -15.83 3.00
N VAL A 302 -8.75 -16.66 3.81
CA VAL A 302 -8.15 -17.84 4.46
C VAL A 302 -7.78 -18.91 3.45
N LEU A 303 -8.64 -19.17 2.47
CA LEU A 303 -8.34 -20.10 1.38
C LEU A 303 -7.06 -19.66 0.65
N MET A 304 -6.95 -18.37 0.30
CA MET A 304 -5.79 -17.87 -0.41
C MET A 304 -4.53 -17.89 0.45
N ALA A 305 -4.64 -17.57 1.74
CA ALA A 305 -3.53 -17.71 2.69
C ALA A 305 -3.05 -19.17 2.80
N ALA A 306 -3.98 -20.13 2.86
CA ALA A 306 -3.65 -21.55 2.86
C ALA A 306 -2.96 -21.98 1.56
N LEU A 307 -3.42 -21.50 0.41
CA LEU A 307 -2.78 -21.76 -0.89
C LEU A 307 -1.37 -21.17 -0.98
N PHE A 308 -1.14 -19.94 -0.48
CA PHE A 308 0.21 -19.38 -0.39
C PHE A 308 1.12 -20.21 0.52
N SER A 309 0.62 -20.58 1.70
CA SER A 309 1.37 -21.40 2.66
C SER A 309 1.76 -22.74 2.05
N LEU A 310 0.82 -23.40 1.36
CA LEU A 310 1.07 -24.65 0.64
C LEU A 310 2.05 -24.47 -0.51
N THR A 311 1.94 -23.37 -1.27
CA THR A 311 2.85 -23.08 -2.37
C THR A 311 4.27 -22.87 -1.86
N TYR A 312 4.45 -22.13 -0.77
CA TYR A 312 5.76 -21.90 -0.16
C TYR A 312 6.32 -23.16 0.48
N LEU A 313 5.47 -24.03 1.02
CA LEU A 313 5.89 -25.34 1.55
C LEU A 313 6.43 -26.26 0.44
N LEU A 314 5.74 -26.31 -0.71
CA LEU A 314 6.09 -27.22 -1.81
C LEU A 314 7.18 -26.68 -2.73
N PHE A 315 7.20 -25.37 -2.96
CA PHE A 315 8.04 -24.73 -3.98
C PHE A 315 8.96 -23.65 -3.42
N GLY A 316 9.00 -23.43 -2.10
CA GLY A 316 9.75 -22.32 -1.49
C GLY A 316 11.23 -22.30 -1.83
N GLU A 317 11.92 -23.45 -1.75
CA GLU A 317 13.33 -23.55 -2.13
C GLU A 317 13.57 -23.24 -3.61
N TRP A 318 12.68 -23.71 -4.48
CA TRP A 318 12.75 -23.43 -5.92
C TRP A 318 12.56 -21.94 -6.20
N ILE A 319 11.59 -21.30 -5.53
CA ILE A 319 11.36 -19.85 -5.64
C ILE A 319 12.58 -19.07 -5.12
N ILE A 320 13.21 -19.49 -4.01
CA ILE A 320 14.45 -18.86 -3.51
C ILE A 320 15.55 -18.91 -4.59
N ARG A 321 15.78 -20.07 -5.20
CA ARG A 321 16.79 -20.25 -6.26
C ARG A 321 16.47 -19.46 -7.53
N LEU A 322 15.20 -19.18 -7.79
CA LEU A 322 14.78 -18.30 -8.88
C LEU A 322 15.11 -16.83 -8.58
N LEU A 323 15.03 -16.42 -7.32
CA LEU A 323 15.25 -15.03 -6.89
C LEU A 323 16.73 -14.69 -6.64
N THR A 324 17.58 -15.68 -6.38
CA THR A 324 19.02 -15.45 -6.18
C THR A 324 19.85 -16.66 -6.58
N GLY A 325 21.03 -16.39 -7.17
CA GLY A 325 22.05 -17.39 -7.49
C GLY A 325 23.16 -17.52 -6.46
N ILE A 326 23.12 -16.75 -5.36
CA ILE A 326 24.17 -16.75 -4.33
C ILE A 326 23.92 -17.89 -3.35
N GLU A 327 24.78 -18.92 -3.37
CA GLU A 327 24.61 -20.14 -2.55
C GLU A 327 24.43 -19.84 -1.06
N ALA A 328 25.28 -18.98 -0.48
CA ALA A 328 25.17 -18.61 0.94
C ALA A 328 23.81 -17.98 1.30
N VAL A 329 23.21 -17.22 0.38
CA VAL A 329 21.88 -16.61 0.58
C VAL A 329 20.78 -17.66 0.42
N ILE A 330 20.90 -18.56 -0.56
CA ILE A 330 19.95 -19.65 -0.79
C ILE A 330 19.88 -20.53 0.46
N ASP A 331 21.02 -20.96 0.98
CA ASP A 331 21.09 -21.84 2.15
C ASP A 331 20.51 -21.16 3.39
N TYR A 332 20.89 -19.91 3.64
CA TYR A 332 20.40 -19.16 4.79
C TYR A 332 18.90 -18.84 4.71
N ALA A 333 18.39 -18.49 3.53
CA ALA A 333 16.97 -18.29 3.30
C ALA A 333 16.18 -19.61 3.45
N GLY A 334 16.75 -20.72 2.98
CA GLY A 334 16.18 -22.07 3.14
C GLY A 334 16.00 -22.44 4.62
N MET A 335 17.00 -22.16 5.47
CA MET A 335 16.90 -22.40 6.92
C MET A 335 15.76 -21.61 7.60
N HIS A 336 15.39 -20.45 7.03
CA HIS A 336 14.35 -19.56 7.56
C HIS A 336 13.02 -19.65 6.81
N LEU A 337 12.91 -20.52 5.81
CA LEU A 337 11.73 -20.64 4.94
C LEU A 337 10.45 -20.96 5.73
N ILE A 338 10.57 -21.66 6.86
CA ILE A 338 9.43 -21.98 7.73
C ILE A 338 8.62 -20.74 8.14
N TRP A 339 9.28 -19.61 8.35
CA TRP A 339 8.63 -18.38 8.79
C TRP A 339 7.70 -17.81 7.71
N VAL A 340 8.12 -17.84 6.44
CA VAL A 340 7.27 -17.38 5.33
C VAL A 340 6.19 -18.41 4.98
N ILE A 341 6.41 -19.70 5.24
CA ILE A 341 5.39 -20.74 5.07
C ILE A 341 4.19 -20.50 6.01
N ILE A 342 4.46 -20.15 7.27
CA ILE A 342 3.39 -19.94 8.27
C ILE A 342 2.82 -18.52 8.24
N ALA A 343 3.57 -17.55 7.72
CA ALA A 343 3.19 -16.14 7.71
C ALA A 343 1.79 -15.86 7.12
N PRO A 344 1.38 -16.43 5.96
CA PRO A 344 0.07 -16.13 5.40
C PRO A 344 -1.09 -16.47 6.35
N LEU A 345 -1.01 -17.61 7.05
CA LEU A 345 -2.06 -18.07 7.97
C LEU A 345 -2.20 -17.18 9.22
N ILE A 346 -1.11 -16.55 9.63
CA ILE A 346 -1.10 -15.61 10.75
C ILE A 346 -1.55 -14.21 10.27
N ALA A 347 -0.98 -13.76 9.15
CA ALA A 347 -1.16 -12.40 8.67
C ALA A 347 -2.56 -12.15 8.11
N VAL A 348 -3.24 -13.17 7.56
CA VAL A 348 -4.56 -13.06 6.92
C VAL A 348 -5.59 -12.31 7.77
N TRP A 349 -5.57 -12.51 9.08
CA TRP A 349 -6.49 -11.86 10.01
C TRP A 349 -6.24 -10.35 10.09
N SER A 350 -4.99 -9.92 10.06
CA SER A 350 -4.65 -8.50 10.07
C SER A 350 -5.15 -7.79 8.80
N TYR A 351 -5.02 -8.40 7.62
CA TYR A 351 -5.52 -7.85 6.36
C TYR A 351 -7.05 -7.80 6.31
N LEU A 352 -7.70 -8.91 6.66
CA LEU A 352 -9.16 -9.00 6.68
C LEU A 352 -9.79 -7.97 7.64
N LEU A 353 -9.25 -7.89 8.86
CA LEU A 353 -9.75 -6.98 9.89
C LEU A 353 -9.38 -5.54 9.60
N ASP A 354 -8.24 -5.24 8.99
CA ASP A 354 -7.96 -3.90 8.48
C ASP A 354 -9.05 -3.47 7.49
N GLY A 355 -9.44 -4.34 6.55
CA GLY A 355 -10.56 -4.08 5.64
C GLY A 355 -11.86 -3.77 6.40
N LEU A 356 -12.23 -4.58 7.40
CA LEU A 356 -13.42 -4.33 8.24
C LEU A 356 -13.35 -2.98 8.98
N PHE A 357 -12.21 -2.66 9.60
CA PHE A 357 -12.07 -1.43 10.40
C PHE A 357 -12.10 -0.18 9.55
N VAL A 358 -11.49 -0.22 8.36
CA VAL A 358 -11.55 0.90 7.44
C VAL A 358 -12.97 1.05 6.88
N GLY A 359 -13.62 -0.04 6.47
CA GLY A 359 -15.02 -0.04 6.04
C GLY A 359 -15.96 0.49 7.14
N ALA A 360 -15.70 0.13 8.40
CA ALA A 360 -16.43 0.61 9.56
C ALA A 360 -16.04 2.02 10.02
N THR A 361 -15.06 2.67 9.37
CA THR A 361 -14.48 3.97 9.74
C THR A 361 -14.02 4.07 11.21
N ARG A 362 -13.75 2.92 11.85
CA ARG A 362 -13.25 2.78 13.24
C ARG A 362 -11.74 2.97 13.31
N SER A 363 -11.30 4.07 12.73
CA SER A 363 -9.89 4.43 12.57
C SER A 363 -9.16 4.63 13.90
N ARG A 364 -9.85 5.09 14.94
CA ARG A 364 -9.26 5.29 16.27
C ARG A 364 -8.88 3.94 16.89
N GLU A 365 -9.77 2.96 16.83
CA GLU A 365 -9.54 1.61 17.32
C GLU A 365 -8.48 0.90 16.48
N MET A 366 -8.51 1.08 15.15
CA MET A 366 -7.46 0.57 14.25
C MET A 366 -6.06 1.14 14.58
N ARG A 367 -5.98 2.44 14.86
CA ARG A 367 -4.73 3.09 15.30
C ARG A 367 -4.28 2.57 16.64
N ASN A 368 -5.18 2.46 17.62
CA ASN A 368 -4.84 2.02 18.97
C ASN A 368 -4.36 0.57 19.01
N THR A 369 -5.00 -0.31 18.23
CA THR A 369 -4.57 -1.72 18.08
C THR A 369 -3.22 -1.82 17.39
N MET A 370 -2.93 -0.98 16.39
CA MET A 370 -1.60 -0.88 15.80
C MET A 370 -0.54 -0.38 16.80
N LEU A 371 -0.84 0.66 17.57
CA LEU A 371 0.04 1.17 18.63
C LEU A 371 0.35 0.08 19.66
N PHE A 372 -0.68 -0.63 20.14
CA PHE A 372 -0.51 -1.75 21.05
C PHE A 372 0.35 -2.86 20.42
N SER A 373 0.05 -3.26 19.18
CA SER A 373 0.80 -4.31 18.49
C SER A 373 2.27 -3.93 18.27
N ALA A 374 2.56 -2.66 17.96
CA ALA A 374 3.92 -2.18 17.76
C ALA A 374 4.68 -2.04 19.09
N PHE A 375 4.12 -1.33 20.07
CA PHE A 375 4.85 -0.97 21.29
C PHE A 375 4.77 -2.02 22.40
N CYS A 376 3.67 -2.77 22.49
CA CYS A 376 3.46 -3.75 23.57
C CYS A 376 3.70 -5.20 23.13
N CYS A 377 3.78 -5.47 21.82
CA CYS A 377 4.04 -6.82 21.30
C CYS A 377 5.33 -6.87 20.47
N TYR A 378 5.42 -6.09 19.40
CA TYR A 378 6.56 -6.13 18.46
C TYR A 378 7.87 -5.72 19.12
N LEU A 379 7.95 -4.51 19.70
CA LEU A 379 9.21 -4.04 20.30
C LEU A 379 9.69 -4.96 21.44
N PRO A 380 8.84 -5.38 22.40
CA PRO A 380 9.26 -6.35 23.42
C PRO A 380 9.73 -7.66 22.80
N ALA A 381 9.00 -8.24 21.84
CA ALA A 381 9.42 -9.46 21.17
C ALA A 381 10.74 -9.27 20.41
N PHE A 382 10.90 -8.15 19.71
CA PHE A 382 12.09 -7.79 18.97
C PHE A 382 13.34 -7.74 19.87
N TYR A 383 13.22 -7.17 21.09
CA TYR A 383 14.33 -7.14 22.05
C TYR A 383 14.55 -8.47 22.76
N LEU A 384 13.48 -9.13 23.23
CA LEU A 384 13.59 -10.36 24.02
C LEU A 384 14.04 -11.56 23.17
N LEU A 385 13.74 -11.56 21.87
CA LEU A 385 14.08 -12.67 20.98
C LEU A 385 15.43 -12.47 20.25
N GLN A 386 16.17 -11.39 20.51
CA GLN A 386 17.52 -11.20 19.95
C GLN A 386 18.49 -12.38 20.17
N PRO A 387 18.48 -13.11 21.31
CA PRO A 387 19.34 -14.27 21.51
C PRO A 387 19.13 -15.40 20.49
N PHE A 388 17.97 -15.46 19.83
CA PHE A 388 17.67 -16.45 18.78
C PHE A 388 18.08 -15.98 17.38
N GLY A 389 18.84 -14.88 17.28
CA GLY A 389 19.28 -14.31 16.01
C GLY A 389 18.13 -14.03 15.06
N ASN A 390 18.29 -14.43 13.80
CA ASN A 390 17.32 -14.13 12.75
C ASN A 390 15.99 -14.90 12.90
N HIS A 391 16.00 -16.09 13.52
CA HIS A 391 14.75 -16.76 13.90
C HIS A 391 13.93 -15.92 14.88
N GLY A 392 14.59 -15.29 15.85
CA GLY A 392 13.94 -14.38 16.79
C GLY A 392 13.36 -13.14 16.12
N LEU A 393 14.05 -12.61 15.11
CA LEU A 393 13.59 -11.47 14.33
C LEU A 393 12.32 -11.79 13.53
N TRP A 394 12.28 -12.94 12.84
CA TRP A 394 11.08 -13.41 12.14
C TRP A 394 9.93 -13.73 13.09
N ALA A 395 10.22 -14.35 14.24
CA ALA A 395 9.23 -14.59 15.28
C ALA A 395 8.59 -13.28 15.76
N ALA A 396 9.39 -12.24 16.02
CA ALA A 396 8.89 -10.93 16.41
C ALA A 396 7.95 -10.33 15.35
N LEU A 397 8.30 -10.43 14.06
CA LEU A 397 7.46 -9.99 12.96
C LEU A 397 6.11 -10.74 12.91
N LEU A 398 6.11 -12.06 13.11
CA LEU A 398 4.87 -12.83 13.13
C LEU A 398 4.03 -12.57 14.37
N ILE A 399 4.65 -12.36 15.53
CA ILE A 399 3.97 -11.90 16.75
C ILE A 399 3.28 -10.57 16.50
N PHE A 400 3.93 -9.64 15.79
CA PHE A 400 3.33 -8.36 15.41
C PHE A 400 2.09 -8.54 14.52
N LEU A 401 2.18 -9.38 13.47
CA LEU A 401 1.06 -9.65 12.57
C LEU A 401 -0.10 -10.35 13.31
N ALA A 402 0.21 -11.30 14.20
CA ALA A 402 -0.77 -11.97 15.04
C ALA A 402 -1.45 -10.98 16.01
N ALA A 403 -0.66 -10.17 16.71
CA ALA A 403 -1.15 -9.17 17.67
C ALA A 403 -2.10 -8.17 17.02
N ARG A 404 -1.83 -7.76 15.78
CA ARG A 404 -2.74 -6.90 15.01
C ARG A 404 -4.11 -7.55 14.82
N GLY A 405 -4.14 -8.77 14.29
CA GLY A 405 -5.40 -9.49 14.08
C GLY A 405 -6.14 -9.77 15.38
N LEU A 406 -5.44 -10.23 16.42
CA LEU A 406 -6.02 -10.57 17.72
C LEU A 406 -6.58 -9.33 18.43
N SER A 407 -5.82 -8.24 18.51
CA SER A 407 -6.27 -7.02 19.19
C SER A 407 -7.44 -6.35 18.45
N GLN A 408 -7.49 -6.42 17.12
CA GLN A 408 -8.63 -5.97 16.33
C GLN A 408 -9.88 -6.83 16.57
N SER A 409 -9.72 -8.14 16.77
CA SER A 409 -10.85 -9.04 16.98
C SER A 409 -11.73 -8.67 18.19
N LEU A 410 -11.12 -8.08 19.23
CA LEU A 410 -11.81 -7.63 20.44
C LEU A 410 -12.88 -6.55 20.17
N TYR A 411 -12.75 -5.79 19.08
CA TYR A 411 -13.69 -4.73 18.73
C TYR A 411 -14.77 -5.17 17.74
N ILE A 412 -14.71 -6.41 17.21
CA ILE A 412 -15.69 -6.91 16.21
C ILE A 412 -17.11 -6.78 16.75
N GLY A 413 -17.36 -7.17 18.00
CA GLY A 413 -18.68 -7.07 18.61
C GLY A 413 -19.25 -5.65 18.61
N GLY A 414 -18.39 -4.64 18.83
CA GLY A 414 -18.77 -3.23 18.74
C GLY A 414 -19.04 -2.76 17.31
N ILE A 415 -18.26 -3.23 16.34
CA ILE A 415 -18.47 -2.92 14.92
C ILE A 415 -19.78 -3.53 14.41
N MET A 416 -20.10 -4.76 14.83
CA MET A 416 -21.35 -5.41 14.43
C MET A 416 -22.59 -4.62 14.86
N ARG A 417 -22.52 -3.90 15.99
CA ARG A 417 -23.60 -3.01 16.47
C ARG A 417 -23.78 -1.76 15.61
N LEU A 418 -22.75 -1.31 14.87
CA LEU A 418 -22.89 -0.16 13.97
C LEU A 418 -23.82 -0.45 12.79
N ALA A 419 -23.95 -1.72 12.42
CA ALA A 419 -24.89 -2.14 11.40
C ALA A 419 -26.29 -2.41 11.96
N ASP A 420 -26.49 -2.41 13.29
CA ASP A 420 -27.80 -2.59 13.88
C ASP A 420 -28.63 -1.30 13.69
N PRO A 421 -29.87 -1.37 13.19
CA PRO A 421 -30.73 -0.21 13.09
C PRO A 421 -31.15 0.37 14.45
N ASN A 422 -31.04 -0.39 15.54
CA ASN A 422 -31.53 -0.03 16.88
C ASN A 422 -30.50 0.64 17.78
#